data_AF-A0A2E5SPN7-F1
#
_entry.id   AF-A0A2E5SPN7-F1
#
_cell.length_a   1.000
_cell.length_b   1.000
_cell.length_c   1.000
_cell.angle_alpha   90.00
_cell.angle_beta   90.00
_cell.angle_gamma   90.00
#
_symmetry.space_group_name_H-M   'P 1'
#
loop_
_entity.id
_entity.type
_entity.pdbx_description
1 polymer ?
#
loop_
_entity_poly.entity_id
_entity_poly.type
_entity_poly.pdbx_seq_one_letter_code
_entity_poly.pdbx_strand_id
1 'polypeptide(L)'
;MLAIAARQYQTVVIRIKGRKRLSDQMKTHVRKRPARAGMIVPVILLAGCAVTPSPVQRVELDDQARSDRIALEKSQNRIEHDLRPSEAIARALLHNRDRRVSAMRAALRYRQLDVANFDMLPSLTARAGYTERTEYAATESVPFINGEPQGGGGGQTFSVSQEKERTTYGVDFTWSVLDFGLSYVRAQQKADQYLIAQEQERKAVQNLAQDVRTAYWKAVSAERLLGKVGPLMDEVDAALERSRQIQRERLANPMDTLSYQRGLLDIKRSLASLQEELIGAEKRLARLMGLPPSTEIPLPDYDTDDIAAPSLPMHLPTMERTAFLLRPEIRTAEYEQRISRKEVRAAFLKMFPNLSLSAGYEYDSNRFLRFNEWGSVGAAVSWDLLNIFKANSESKAAEMGVEVAREKRLAASIAVLTQLHLALLEFESSGRKLETAETYLDVSRGISDLVQREEQSNSSGQLQVIKERLNALVAELRRDLAYAQIQNAFARIFKSMGLDPYPAEAKTPARLAEAIEERQLQWQQGHIAAVVLPIDDQNPRLVADDQGAASFRFAEDTFSVEGTVQYTAQLANGDALPEWLSFDPDTRTFRAEDSSNAEPVSLMVRAQHDSGVFARDFFTLQTGASI
;
A
#
# COMPACT_ATOMS: atom_id res chain seq x y z
N MET A 1 24.61 22.21 12.20
CA MET A 1 24.70 21.67 10.84
C MET A 1 23.50 22.11 10.01
N LEU A 2 23.42 23.40 9.68
CA LEU A 2 22.23 24.05 9.11
C LEU A 2 22.54 24.80 7.81
N ALA A 3 23.49 24.27 7.03
CA ALA A 3 23.85 24.80 5.72
C ALA A 3 24.07 23.61 4.79
N ILE A 4 23.05 23.26 3.99
CA ILE A 4 23.17 22.53 2.70
C ILE A 4 21.82 22.50 1.94
N ALA A 5 20.65 22.74 2.56
CA ALA A 5 19.36 22.61 1.87
C ALA A 5 18.78 23.91 1.26
N ALA A 6 19.62 24.79 0.69
CA ALA A 6 19.17 26.00 0.00
C ALA A 6 19.85 26.17 -1.36
N ARG A 7 19.69 25.19 -2.25
CA ARG A 7 20.02 25.32 -3.67
C ARG A 7 19.08 24.47 -4.51
N GLN A 8 17.94 25.05 -4.85
CA GLN A 8 17.18 24.88 -6.09
C GLN A 8 15.76 25.33 -5.79
N TYR A 9 15.34 26.50 -6.28
CA TYR A 9 14.10 26.68 -7.01
C TYR A 9 14.10 28.10 -7.61
N GLN A 10 13.90 28.14 -8.92
CA GLN A 10 14.06 29.30 -9.78
C GLN A 10 12.91 30.30 -9.65
N THR A 11 13.34 31.55 -9.81
CA THR A 11 12.65 32.79 -10.13
C THR A 11 11.53 32.68 -11.18
N VAL A 12 10.36 33.28 -10.88
CA VAL A 12 9.44 33.82 -11.91
C VAL A 12 9.13 35.26 -11.54
N VAL A 13 9.69 36.19 -12.31
CA VAL A 13 9.43 37.65 -12.25
C VAL A 13 8.42 37.97 -13.34
N ILE A 14 7.25 38.50 -12.97
CA ILE A 14 6.30 39.08 -13.93
C ILE A 14 6.49 40.61 -13.94
N ARG A 15 6.90 41.09 -15.11
CA ARG A 15 7.21 42.48 -15.45
C ARG A 15 5.98 43.07 -16.15
N ILE A 16 5.36 44.11 -15.59
CA ILE A 16 4.32 44.88 -16.31
C ILE A 16 4.84 46.29 -16.55
N LYS A 17 4.90 46.68 -17.83
CA LYS A 17 5.42 47.94 -18.36
C LYS A 17 4.35 48.56 -19.27
N GLY A 18 4.08 49.86 -19.14
CA GLY A 18 3.41 50.69 -20.15
C GLY A 18 2.33 51.61 -19.58
N ARG A 19 2.67 52.84 -19.17
CA ARG A 19 2.56 54.13 -19.91
C ARG A 19 1.15 54.53 -20.36
N LYS A 20 0.66 55.66 -19.84
CA LYS A 20 0.39 56.91 -20.61
C LYS A 20 0.22 58.11 -19.66
N ARG A 21 0.97 59.18 -19.95
CA ARG A 21 0.76 60.55 -19.46
C ARG A 21 -0.30 61.22 -20.33
N LEU A 22 -1.14 62.06 -19.74
CA LEU A 22 -1.70 63.26 -20.38
C LEU A 22 -1.89 64.34 -19.30
N SER A 23 -1.36 65.53 -19.59
CA SER A 23 -1.67 66.83 -18.98
C SER A 23 -3.17 67.14 -19.16
N ASP A 24 -3.82 68.05 -18.43
CA ASP A 24 -3.47 69.45 -18.27
C ASP A 24 -4.37 70.13 -17.21
N GLN A 25 -3.98 71.37 -16.89
CA GLN A 25 -4.46 72.32 -15.90
C GLN A 25 -5.97 72.40 -15.59
N MET A 26 -6.29 72.67 -14.31
CA MET A 26 -7.14 73.82 -13.95
C MET A 26 -6.94 74.21 -12.47
N LYS A 27 -6.46 75.44 -12.25
CA LYS A 27 -6.50 76.14 -10.97
C LYS A 27 -7.84 76.84 -10.84
N THR A 28 -8.56 76.63 -9.73
CA THR A 28 -9.48 77.63 -9.17
C THR A 28 -9.45 77.56 -7.64
N HIS A 29 -9.03 78.67 -7.03
CA HIS A 29 -9.18 78.97 -5.61
C HIS A 29 -10.65 78.93 -5.20
N VAL A 30 -11.00 78.37 -4.02
CA VAL A 30 -11.90 78.97 -3.01
C VAL A 30 -11.71 78.31 -1.63
N ARG A 31 -11.42 79.17 -0.64
CA ARG A 31 -11.65 79.18 0.84
C ARG A 31 -11.84 77.88 1.67
N LYS A 32 -10.93 77.77 2.65
CA LYS A 32 -11.11 77.60 4.12
C LYS A 32 -12.35 76.82 4.65
N ARG A 33 -12.09 75.58 5.12
CA ARG A 33 -12.42 74.87 6.41
C ARG A 33 -13.70 75.22 7.21
N PRO A 34 -14.25 74.33 8.08
CA PRO A 34 -13.80 72.99 8.49
C PRO A 34 -14.89 71.87 8.55
N ALA A 35 -14.42 70.64 8.75
CA ALA A 35 -15.06 69.54 9.49
C ALA A 35 -16.42 68.99 8.99
N ARG A 36 -16.33 67.88 8.24
CA ARG A 36 -17.11 66.64 8.40
C ARG A 36 -16.73 65.70 7.24
N ALA A 37 -15.80 64.81 7.48
CA ALA A 37 -15.52 63.65 6.64
C ALA A 37 -14.90 62.64 7.60
N GLY A 38 -15.57 61.54 7.94
CA GLY A 38 -16.13 60.60 7.00
C GLY A 38 -15.33 59.34 7.25
N MET A 39 -15.92 58.42 7.99
CA MET A 39 -15.38 57.10 8.30
C MET A 39 -15.09 56.40 6.96
N ILE A 40 -13.85 56.48 6.47
CA ILE A 40 -13.38 55.68 5.35
C ILE A 40 -12.75 54.44 6.00
N VAL A 41 -13.58 53.42 6.17
CA VAL A 41 -13.14 52.05 6.38
C VAL A 41 -12.32 51.68 5.13
N PRO A 42 -11.01 51.37 5.21
CA PRO A 42 -10.41 50.60 4.15
C PRO A 42 -10.92 49.18 4.36
N VAL A 43 -12.05 48.85 3.74
CA VAL A 43 -12.39 47.47 3.41
C VAL A 43 -11.33 47.04 2.42
N ILE A 44 -10.18 46.59 2.93
CA ILE A 44 -9.28 45.77 2.14
C ILE A 44 -10.14 44.57 1.77
N LEU A 45 -10.46 44.48 0.49
CA LEU A 45 -11.03 43.33 -0.17
C LEU A 45 -10.08 42.15 0.08
N LEU A 46 -10.17 41.53 1.25
CA LEU A 46 -10.13 40.09 1.37
C LEU A 46 -11.40 39.62 0.65
N ALA A 47 -11.39 39.68 -0.68
CA ALA A 47 -12.16 38.75 -1.46
C ALA A 47 -11.71 37.39 -0.94
N GLY A 48 -12.51 36.84 -0.01
CA GLY A 48 -12.22 35.57 0.61
C GLY A 48 -11.87 34.61 -0.51
N CYS A 49 -10.82 33.81 -0.31
CA CYS A 49 -10.55 32.67 -1.17
C CYS A 49 -11.74 31.71 -1.02
N ALA A 50 -12.86 32.04 -1.64
CA ALA A 50 -13.99 31.16 -1.81
C ALA A 50 -13.49 30.13 -2.82
N VAL A 51 -13.07 28.99 -2.30
CA VAL A 51 -12.69 27.83 -3.11
C VAL A 51 -13.97 27.30 -3.72
N THR A 52 -14.36 27.86 -4.86
CA THR A 52 -15.44 27.32 -5.67
C THR A 52 -14.90 26.08 -6.37
N PRO A 53 -15.55 24.91 -6.26
CA PRO A 53 -15.10 23.71 -6.94
C PRO A 53 -15.10 23.96 -8.45
N SER A 54 -13.91 24.01 -9.05
CA SER A 54 -13.74 24.13 -10.49
C SER A 54 -13.68 22.72 -11.09
N PRO A 55 -14.64 22.31 -11.95
CA PRO A 55 -14.55 21.03 -12.63
C PRO A 55 -13.33 21.02 -13.56
N VAL A 56 -12.73 19.84 -13.73
CA VAL A 56 -11.59 19.66 -14.65
C VAL A 56 -12.01 20.07 -16.06
N GLN A 57 -11.20 20.89 -16.72
CA GLN A 57 -11.51 21.40 -18.06
C GLN A 57 -11.23 20.34 -19.12
N ARG A 58 -11.96 20.38 -20.26
CA ARG A 58 -11.76 19.41 -21.35
C ARG A 58 -10.33 19.38 -21.88
N VAL A 59 -9.66 20.53 -21.97
CA VAL A 59 -8.26 20.61 -22.44
C VAL A 59 -7.32 19.89 -21.47
N GLU A 60 -7.54 20.05 -20.17
CA GLU A 60 -6.75 19.37 -19.14
C GLU A 60 -6.98 17.85 -19.17
N LEU A 61 -8.22 17.40 -19.40
CA LEU A 61 -8.53 15.99 -19.61
C LEU A 61 -7.82 15.42 -20.85
N ASP A 62 -7.78 16.16 -21.96
CA ASP A 62 -7.10 15.73 -23.19
C ASP A 62 -5.59 15.66 -23.02
N ASP A 63 -4.98 16.64 -22.35
CA ASP A 63 -3.55 16.65 -22.03
C ASP A 63 -3.19 15.50 -21.08
N GLN A 64 -4.03 15.27 -20.06
CA GLN A 64 -3.87 14.14 -19.15
C GLN A 64 -3.97 12.80 -19.90
N ALA A 65 -4.98 12.61 -20.74
CA ALA A 65 -5.15 11.39 -21.53
C ALA A 65 -3.95 11.11 -22.46
N ARG A 66 -3.36 12.14 -23.07
CA ARG A 66 -2.12 12.01 -23.87
C ARG A 66 -0.94 11.61 -22.99
N SER A 67 -0.78 12.25 -21.84
CA SER A 67 0.31 11.94 -20.90
C SER A 67 0.20 10.51 -20.36
N ASP A 68 -1.01 10.05 -20.06
CA ASP A 68 -1.29 8.70 -19.60
C ASP A 68 -0.96 7.68 -20.69
N ARG A 69 -1.33 7.94 -21.95
CA ARG A 69 -0.99 7.07 -23.08
C ARG A 69 0.53 6.93 -23.25
N ILE A 70 1.27 8.03 -23.21
CA ILE A 70 2.74 8.02 -23.31
C ILE A 70 3.35 7.26 -22.12
N ALA A 71 2.83 7.46 -20.91
CA ALA A 71 3.30 6.78 -19.71
C ALA A 71 3.04 5.26 -19.75
N LEU A 72 1.95 4.82 -20.40
CA LEU A 72 1.61 3.41 -20.61
C LEU A 72 2.44 2.77 -21.73
N GLU A 73 2.79 3.51 -22.78
CA GLU A 73 3.68 3.05 -23.85
C GLU A 73 5.12 2.88 -23.38
N LYS A 74 5.62 3.78 -22.52
CA LYS A 74 6.99 3.69 -21.97
C LYS A 74 7.21 2.48 -21.06
N SER A 75 6.16 1.84 -20.55
CA SER A 75 6.24 0.60 -19.77
C SER A 75 6.38 -0.68 -20.61
N GLN A 76 6.46 -0.59 -21.95
CA GLN A 76 6.60 -1.75 -22.83
C GLN A 76 8.01 -2.35 -22.81
N ASN A 77 8.32 -3.18 -21.80
CA ASN A 77 9.41 -4.15 -21.91
C ASN A 77 8.92 -5.32 -22.76
N ARG A 78 9.17 -5.29 -24.08
CA ARG A 78 8.80 -6.38 -25.00
C ARG A 78 9.32 -7.73 -24.49
N ILE A 79 8.53 -8.77 -24.73
CA ILE A 79 8.85 -10.15 -24.39
C ILE A 79 9.23 -10.81 -25.72
N GLU A 80 10.49 -11.23 -25.86
CA GLU A 80 11.04 -11.78 -27.10
C GLU A 80 11.16 -13.32 -27.08
N HIS A 81 10.80 -13.94 -25.95
CA HIS A 81 10.94 -15.37 -25.68
C HIS A 81 9.72 -15.90 -24.95
N ASP A 82 9.51 -17.21 -24.95
CA ASP A 82 8.36 -17.84 -24.31
C ASP A 82 8.27 -17.47 -22.83
N LEU A 83 7.16 -16.82 -22.47
CA LEU A 83 6.94 -16.32 -21.12
C LEU A 83 6.72 -17.48 -20.16
N ARG A 84 7.48 -17.52 -19.06
CA ARG A 84 7.30 -18.50 -17.97
C ARG A 84 6.33 -17.99 -16.89
N PRO A 85 5.68 -18.87 -16.10
CA PRO A 85 4.73 -18.45 -15.05
C PRO A 85 5.36 -17.50 -14.03
N SER A 86 6.58 -17.80 -13.57
CA SER A 86 7.30 -17.01 -12.58
C SER A 86 7.74 -15.65 -13.13
N GLU A 87 8.06 -15.57 -14.43
CA GLU A 87 8.34 -14.30 -15.10
C GLU A 87 7.09 -13.43 -15.21
N ALA A 88 5.94 -14.03 -15.52
CA ALA A 88 4.67 -13.31 -15.54
C ALA A 88 4.35 -12.70 -14.17
N ILE A 89 4.53 -13.47 -13.09
CA ILE A 89 4.36 -12.98 -11.71
C ILE A 89 5.36 -11.86 -11.40
N ALA A 90 6.65 -12.06 -11.70
CA ALA A 90 7.68 -11.06 -11.46
C ALA A 90 7.38 -9.73 -12.17
N ARG A 91 6.97 -9.78 -13.44
CA ARG A 91 6.56 -8.59 -14.20
C ARG A 91 5.36 -7.91 -13.57
N ALA A 92 4.34 -8.67 -13.15
CA ALA A 92 3.20 -8.11 -12.44
C ALA A 92 3.61 -7.42 -11.12
N LEU A 93 4.46 -8.03 -10.29
CA LEU A 93 4.90 -7.42 -9.03
C LEU A 93 5.70 -6.12 -9.22
N LEU A 94 6.42 -6.00 -10.32
CA LEU A 94 7.23 -4.81 -10.63
C LEU A 94 6.43 -3.71 -11.35
N HIS A 95 5.45 -4.05 -12.17
CA HIS A 95 4.82 -3.11 -13.09
C HIS A 95 3.31 -2.91 -12.88
N ASN A 96 2.65 -3.77 -12.10
CA ASN A 96 1.22 -3.65 -11.85
C ASN A 96 0.90 -2.36 -11.06
N ARG A 97 -0.06 -1.59 -11.58
CA ARG A 97 -0.42 -0.28 -11.02
C ARG A 97 -1.19 -0.40 -9.70
N ASP A 98 -2.00 -1.44 -9.51
CA ASP A 98 -2.74 -1.66 -8.25
C ASP A 98 -1.78 -2.00 -7.11
N ARG A 99 -0.77 -2.85 -7.37
CA ARG A 99 0.32 -3.09 -6.41
C ARG A 99 1.07 -1.80 -6.09
N ARG A 100 1.39 -0.99 -7.10
CA ARG A 100 2.08 0.31 -6.89
C ARG A 100 1.24 1.25 -6.03
N VAL A 101 -0.08 1.29 -6.19
CA VAL A 101 -0.97 2.08 -5.33
C VAL A 101 -0.89 1.60 -3.88
N SER A 102 -0.90 0.29 -3.63
CA SER A 102 -0.72 -0.26 -2.29
C SER A 102 0.62 0.12 -1.66
N ALA A 103 1.72 0.03 -2.42
CA ALA A 103 3.04 0.47 -1.97
C ALA A 103 3.08 1.98 -1.66
N MET A 104 2.47 2.82 -2.51
CA MET A 104 2.39 4.27 -2.28
C MET A 104 1.54 4.63 -1.06
N ARG A 105 0.53 3.81 -0.71
CA ARG A 105 -0.23 3.99 0.55
C ARG A 105 0.64 3.70 1.77
N ALA A 106 1.44 2.64 1.75
CA ALA A 106 2.39 2.35 2.82
C ALA A 106 3.42 3.48 2.96
N ALA A 107 3.99 3.96 1.85
CA ALA A 107 4.90 5.11 1.84
C ALA A 107 4.24 6.40 2.36
N LEU A 108 2.98 6.66 2.03
CA LEU A 108 2.23 7.78 2.59
C LEU A 108 2.05 7.66 4.10
N ARG A 109 1.77 6.47 4.63
CA ARG A 109 1.67 6.24 6.08
C ARG A 109 3.01 6.47 6.79
N TYR A 110 4.12 6.08 6.16
CA TYR A 110 5.45 6.40 6.65
C TYR A 110 5.68 7.92 6.73
N ARG A 111 5.32 8.69 5.70
CA ARG A 111 5.40 10.16 5.74
C ARG A 111 4.49 10.80 6.80
N GLN A 112 3.33 10.19 7.08
CA GLN A 112 2.47 10.65 8.17
C GLN A 112 3.08 10.37 9.56
N LEU A 113 3.88 9.30 9.70
CA LEU A 113 4.67 9.08 10.90
C LEU A 113 5.76 10.14 11.05
N ASP A 114 6.47 10.51 9.97
CA ASP A 114 7.44 11.61 10.00
C ASP A 114 6.80 12.90 10.51
N VAL A 115 5.63 13.26 9.97
CA VAL A 115 4.86 14.45 10.42
C VAL A 115 4.49 14.33 11.90
N ALA A 116 3.98 13.19 12.35
CA ALA A 116 3.63 12.98 13.75
C ALA A 116 4.85 13.06 14.68
N ASN A 117 6.05 12.72 14.20
CA ASN A 117 7.28 12.92 14.96
C ASN A 117 7.64 14.40 15.09
N PHE A 118 7.42 15.21 14.05
CA PHE A 118 7.62 16.66 14.11
C PHE A 118 6.57 17.37 14.97
N ASP A 119 5.34 16.85 15.06
CA ASP A 119 4.28 17.39 15.94
C ASP A 119 4.64 17.30 17.43
N MET A 120 5.65 16.50 17.81
CA MET A 120 6.16 16.44 19.17
C MET A 120 7.09 17.61 19.52
N LEU A 121 7.58 18.36 18.53
CA LEU A 121 8.50 19.46 18.78
C LEU A 121 7.75 20.66 19.41
N PRO A 122 8.44 21.45 20.26
CA PRO A 122 7.91 22.73 20.69
C PRO A 122 7.67 23.65 19.49
N SER A 123 6.68 24.52 19.60
CA SER A 123 6.38 25.48 18.54
C SER A 123 7.30 26.69 18.62
N LEU A 124 7.77 27.15 17.47
CA LEU A 124 8.48 28.41 17.32
C LEU A 124 7.72 29.27 16.30
N THR A 125 7.07 30.32 16.78
CA THR A 125 6.14 31.12 15.99
C THR A 125 6.67 32.54 15.85
N ALA A 126 6.84 33.01 14.62
CA ALA A 126 7.10 34.42 14.35
C ALA A 126 5.76 35.15 14.11
N ARG A 127 5.52 36.21 14.87
CA ARG A 127 4.32 37.05 14.78
C ARG A 127 4.68 38.45 14.30
N ALA A 128 3.83 39.00 13.44
CA ALA A 128 3.83 40.40 13.06
C ALA A 128 2.38 40.89 13.12
N GLY A 129 2.15 42.01 13.79
CA GLY A 129 0.83 42.57 14.02
C GLY A 129 0.83 44.06 13.76
N TYR A 130 -0.28 44.56 13.22
CA TYR A 130 -0.58 45.99 13.14
C TYR A 130 -1.97 46.21 13.73
N THR A 131 -2.08 47.14 14.66
CA THR A 131 -3.33 47.53 15.30
C THR A 131 -3.50 49.03 15.21
N GLU A 132 -4.68 49.47 14.77
CA GLU A 132 -5.05 50.88 14.71
C GLU A 132 -6.33 51.13 15.51
N ARG A 133 -6.35 52.21 16.28
CA ARG A 133 -7.53 52.64 17.05
C ARG A 133 -8.03 53.98 16.51
N THR A 134 -9.35 54.07 16.34
CA THR A 134 -10.00 55.34 16.00
C THR A 134 -9.76 56.40 17.07
N GLU A 135 -9.76 56.01 18.35
CA GLU A 135 -9.47 56.88 19.49
C GLU A 135 -8.37 56.36 20.41
N TYR A 136 -7.68 57.29 21.07
CA TYR A 136 -6.66 56.94 22.06
C TYR A 136 -7.28 56.18 23.22
N ALA A 137 -6.56 55.20 23.77
CA ALA A 137 -6.90 54.56 25.02
C ALA A 137 -6.58 55.50 26.19
N ALA A 138 -7.36 56.57 26.31
CA ALA A 138 -7.23 57.59 27.35
C ALA A 138 -7.73 57.03 28.69
N THR A 139 -6.84 56.95 29.67
CA THR A 139 -7.11 56.44 31.02
C THR A 139 -6.89 57.54 32.06
N GLU A 140 -7.79 57.60 33.05
CA GLU A 140 -7.63 58.43 34.25
C GLU A 140 -7.11 57.54 35.40
N SER A 141 -6.06 57.97 36.09
CA SER A 141 -5.57 57.28 37.30
C SER A 141 -6.32 57.83 38.50
N VAL A 142 -7.05 56.96 39.21
CA VAL A 142 -7.80 57.32 40.43
C VAL A 142 -7.21 56.58 41.64
N PRO A 143 -7.16 57.21 42.84
CA PRO A 143 -6.73 56.53 44.06
C PRO A 143 -7.61 55.30 44.34
N PHE A 144 -6.97 54.17 44.61
CA PHE A 144 -7.64 52.92 44.95
C PHE A 144 -7.51 52.69 46.46
N ILE A 145 -8.56 53.05 47.20
CA ILE A 145 -8.57 52.97 48.67
C ILE A 145 -9.72 52.05 49.07
N ASN A 146 -9.41 51.05 49.90
CA ASN A 146 -10.38 50.07 50.42
C ASN A 146 -11.16 49.29 49.34
N GLY A 147 -10.51 48.94 48.22
CA GLY A 147 -11.14 48.12 47.18
C GLY A 147 -12.03 48.88 46.19
N GLU A 148 -12.20 50.19 46.38
CA GLU A 148 -13.03 51.05 45.52
C GLU A 148 -12.18 52.16 44.89
N PRO A 149 -12.35 52.44 43.59
CA PRO A 149 -11.80 53.64 42.97
C PRO A 149 -12.50 54.88 43.56
N GLN A 150 -11.76 55.74 44.25
CA GLN A 150 -12.30 56.99 44.78
C GLN A 150 -12.42 58.02 43.64
N GLY A 151 -13.64 58.51 43.39
CA GLY A 151 -13.97 59.31 42.20
C GLY A 151 -13.32 60.69 42.12
N GLY A 152 -12.66 60.95 40.98
CA GLY A 152 -13.03 61.93 39.95
C GLY A 152 -13.71 63.23 40.39
N GLY A 153 -13.02 64.07 41.15
CA GLY A 153 -13.56 65.32 41.71
C GLY A 153 -12.64 66.53 41.50
N GLY A 154 -12.25 66.81 40.26
CA GLY A 154 -11.60 68.07 39.90
C GLY A 154 -10.59 67.93 38.77
N GLY A 155 -10.85 68.60 37.64
CA GLY A 155 -9.93 68.72 36.49
C GLY A 155 -9.45 67.39 35.92
N GLN A 156 -10.33 66.64 35.24
CA GLN A 156 -9.99 65.35 34.64
C GLN A 156 -8.84 65.50 33.62
N THR A 157 -7.63 65.07 33.99
CA THR A 157 -6.51 64.93 33.07
C THR A 157 -6.44 63.47 32.64
N PHE A 158 -6.74 63.21 31.37
CA PHE A 158 -6.57 61.89 30.80
C PHE A 158 -5.11 61.66 30.42
N SER A 159 -4.59 60.49 30.77
CA SER A 159 -3.27 60.00 30.34
C SER A 159 -3.43 59.00 29.21
N VAL A 160 -2.47 58.98 28.28
CA VAL A 160 -2.40 57.96 27.23
C VAL A 160 -1.09 57.20 27.40
N SER A 161 -1.17 55.88 27.37
CA SER A 161 -0.01 54.99 27.49
C SER A 161 0.20 54.15 26.23
N GLN A 162 -0.65 54.34 25.21
CA GLN A 162 -0.63 53.59 23.97
C GLN A 162 -0.91 54.52 22.78
N GLU A 163 -0.18 54.30 21.69
CA GLU A 163 -0.44 54.97 20.43
C GLU A 163 -1.71 54.46 19.74
N LYS A 164 -2.28 55.28 18.84
CA LYS A 164 -3.40 54.87 17.99
C LYS A 164 -2.96 53.80 17.00
N GLU A 165 -1.80 53.97 16.38
CA GLU A 165 -1.20 53.03 15.44
C GLU A 165 -0.05 52.30 16.14
N ARG A 166 -0.07 50.97 16.10
CA ARG A 166 0.90 50.14 16.81
C ARG A 166 1.26 48.95 15.95
N THR A 167 2.55 48.76 15.74
CA THR A 167 3.12 47.60 15.06
C THR A 167 3.87 46.76 16.07
N THR A 168 3.59 45.47 16.11
CA THR A 168 4.24 44.52 17.02
C THR A 168 4.92 43.41 16.24
N TYR A 169 6.12 43.03 16.64
CA TYR A 169 6.82 41.86 16.10
C TYR A 169 7.21 40.95 17.26
N GLY A 170 7.10 39.65 17.08
CA GLY A 170 7.39 38.70 18.14
C GLY A 170 7.95 37.40 17.59
N VAL A 171 8.79 36.73 18.38
CA VAL A 171 9.15 35.33 18.17
C VAL A 171 8.88 34.59 19.48
N ASP A 172 7.97 33.62 19.44
CA ASP A 172 7.55 32.85 20.61
C ASP A 172 7.93 31.39 20.47
N PHE A 173 8.66 30.92 21.47
CA PHE A 173 8.83 29.51 21.76
C PHE A 173 7.74 29.08 22.74
N THR A 174 7.01 28.00 22.44
CA THR A 174 6.03 27.40 23.35
C THR A 174 6.20 25.88 23.40
N TRP A 175 6.28 25.32 24.61
CA TRP A 175 6.34 23.88 24.83
C TRP A 175 5.27 23.45 25.83
N SER A 176 4.42 22.52 25.41
CA SER A 176 3.34 21.94 26.22
C SER A 176 3.70 20.50 26.57
N VAL A 177 3.95 20.24 27.85
CA VAL A 177 4.39 18.90 28.32
C VAL A 177 3.30 17.86 28.09
N LEU A 178 2.02 18.23 28.28
CA LEU A 178 0.90 17.34 28.03
C LEU A 178 0.72 17.07 26.53
N ASP A 179 0.78 18.10 25.69
CA ASP A 179 0.65 17.92 24.25
C ASP A 179 1.81 17.11 23.66
N PHE A 180 3.02 17.26 24.21
CA PHE A 180 4.14 16.39 23.89
C PHE A 180 3.81 14.93 24.21
N GLY A 181 3.34 14.63 25.42
CA GLY A 181 2.96 13.28 25.83
C GLY A 181 1.85 12.67 24.96
N LEU A 182 0.83 13.47 24.62
CA LEU A 182 -0.25 13.04 23.71
C LEU A 182 0.26 12.83 22.28
N SER A 183 1.14 13.70 21.78
CA SER A 183 1.72 13.59 20.44
C SER A 183 2.67 12.40 20.34
N TYR A 184 3.39 12.06 21.40
CA TYR A 184 4.19 10.83 21.48
C TYR A 184 3.32 9.57 21.36
N VAL A 185 2.20 9.49 22.10
CA VAL A 185 1.27 8.36 21.96
C VAL A 185 0.65 8.31 20.55
N ARG A 186 0.32 9.47 19.95
CA ARG A 186 -0.18 9.55 18.57
C ARG A 186 0.87 9.10 17.55
N ALA A 187 2.13 9.49 17.70
CA ALA A 187 3.23 9.04 16.85
C ALA A 187 3.38 7.51 16.92
N GLN A 188 3.29 6.93 18.11
CA GLN A 188 3.24 5.48 18.29
C GLN A 188 2.02 4.83 17.61
N GLN A 189 0.84 5.46 17.61
CA GLN A 189 -0.33 4.97 16.86
C GLN A 189 -0.10 5.08 15.34
N LYS A 190 0.56 6.13 14.86
CA LYS A 190 0.93 6.29 13.44
C LYS A 190 1.95 5.25 12.98
N ALA A 191 2.89 4.86 13.84
CA ALA A 191 3.81 3.76 13.56
C ALA A 191 3.06 2.43 13.36
N ASP A 192 2.07 2.13 14.20
CA ASP A 192 1.22 0.94 14.04
C ASP A 192 0.39 1.01 12.74
N GLN A 193 -0.12 2.20 12.38
CA GLN A 193 -0.85 2.40 11.11
C GLN A 193 0.05 2.19 9.87
N TYR A 194 1.33 2.51 9.98
CA TYR A 194 2.32 2.20 8.94
C TYR A 194 2.53 0.69 8.80
N LEU A 195 2.72 -0.03 9.90
CA LEU A 195 2.87 -1.49 9.89
C LEU A 195 1.62 -2.20 9.35
N ILE A 196 0.41 -1.71 9.67
CA ILE A 196 -0.83 -2.19 9.05
C ILE A 196 -0.81 -2.03 7.54
N ALA A 197 -0.35 -0.87 7.04
CA ALA A 197 -0.29 -0.62 5.60
C ALA A 197 0.76 -1.50 4.90
N GLN A 198 1.86 -1.82 5.56
CA GLN A 198 2.87 -2.75 5.07
C GLN A 198 2.30 -4.18 4.93
N GLU A 199 1.58 -4.66 5.93
CA GLU A 199 0.90 -5.97 5.87
C GLU A 199 -0.20 -6.01 4.79
N GLN A 200 -0.92 -4.90 4.59
CA GLN A 200 -1.87 -4.78 3.49
C GLN A 200 -1.19 -4.80 2.11
N GLU A 201 0.01 -4.25 1.97
CA GLU A 201 0.82 -4.39 0.75
C GLU A 201 1.20 -5.85 0.49
N ARG A 202 1.70 -6.56 1.52
CA ARG A 202 2.03 -8.00 1.43
C ARG A 202 0.83 -8.82 0.96
N LYS A 203 -0.36 -8.56 1.53
CA LYS A 203 -1.61 -9.20 1.10
C LYS A 203 -1.96 -8.89 -0.36
N ALA A 204 -1.76 -7.64 -0.80
CA ALA A 204 -2.01 -7.26 -2.19
C ALA A 204 -1.07 -7.98 -3.16
N VAL A 205 0.21 -8.14 -2.79
CA VAL A 205 1.22 -8.91 -3.54
C VAL A 205 0.80 -10.38 -3.68
N GLN A 206 0.39 -11.02 -2.58
CA GLN A 206 -0.09 -12.40 -2.60
C GLN A 206 -1.35 -12.60 -3.46
N ASN A 207 -2.29 -11.66 -3.43
CA ASN A 207 -3.48 -11.69 -4.28
C ASN A 207 -3.14 -11.55 -5.76
N LEU A 208 -2.33 -10.54 -6.10
CA LEU A 208 -1.92 -10.27 -7.47
C LEU A 208 -1.23 -11.48 -8.10
N ALA A 209 -0.32 -12.12 -7.38
CA ALA A 209 0.39 -13.27 -7.92
C ALA A 209 -0.50 -14.50 -8.14
N GLN A 210 -1.53 -14.71 -7.30
CA GLN A 210 -2.54 -15.75 -7.51
C GLN A 210 -3.40 -15.46 -8.77
N ASP A 211 -3.77 -14.20 -8.97
CA ASP A 211 -4.53 -13.77 -10.14
C ASP A 211 -3.72 -13.94 -11.42
N VAL A 212 -2.42 -13.58 -11.38
CA VAL A 212 -1.49 -13.75 -12.50
C VAL A 212 -1.31 -15.22 -12.85
N ARG A 213 -1.11 -16.10 -11.86
CA ARG A 213 -0.98 -17.54 -12.08
C ARG A 213 -2.21 -18.12 -12.78
N THR A 214 -3.40 -17.73 -12.32
CA THR A 214 -4.66 -18.14 -12.95
C THR A 214 -4.78 -17.63 -14.39
N ALA A 215 -4.45 -16.36 -14.62
CA ALA A 215 -4.53 -15.75 -15.94
C ALA A 215 -3.48 -16.33 -16.91
N TYR A 216 -2.29 -16.67 -16.41
CA TYR A 216 -1.21 -17.25 -17.19
C TYR A 216 -1.63 -18.58 -17.82
N TRP A 217 -2.07 -19.55 -17.01
CA TRP A 217 -2.47 -20.86 -17.53
C TRP A 217 -3.69 -20.79 -18.46
N LYS A 218 -4.61 -19.84 -18.23
CA LYS A 218 -5.72 -19.57 -19.15
C LYS A 218 -5.24 -19.01 -20.49
N ALA A 219 -4.24 -18.12 -20.49
CA ALA A 219 -3.70 -17.54 -21.72
C ALA A 219 -2.90 -18.57 -22.52
N VAL A 220 -2.11 -19.41 -21.85
CA VAL A 220 -1.37 -20.53 -22.49
C VAL A 220 -2.34 -21.47 -23.22
N SER A 221 -3.44 -21.86 -22.55
CA SER A 221 -4.49 -22.67 -23.19
C SER A 221 -5.17 -21.94 -24.35
N ALA A 222 -5.40 -20.64 -24.22
CA ALA A 222 -6.04 -19.82 -25.24
C ALA A 222 -5.23 -19.71 -26.53
N GLU A 223 -3.92 -19.47 -26.45
CA GLU A 223 -3.03 -19.38 -27.61
C GLU A 223 -3.14 -20.65 -28.47
N ARG A 224 -3.01 -21.83 -27.84
CA ARG A 224 -3.11 -23.13 -28.51
C ARG A 224 -4.50 -23.39 -29.10
N LEU A 225 -5.56 -23.11 -28.35
CA LEU A 225 -6.94 -23.40 -28.77
C LEU A 225 -7.44 -22.44 -29.85
N LEU A 226 -7.01 -21.17 -29.86
CA LEU A 226 -7.36 -20.21 -30.91
C LEU A 226 -6.90 -20.69 -32.28
N GLY A 227 -5.72 -21.32 -32.36
CA GLY A 227 -5.21 -21.96 -33.58
C GLY A 227 -6.11 -23.09 -34.12
N LYS A 228 -6.93 -23.72 -33.25
CA LYS A 228 -7.86 -24.81 -33.63
C LYS A 228 -9.29 -24.31 -33.86
N VAL A 229 -9.73 -23.27 -33.13
CA VAL A 229 -11.09 -22.71 -33.21
C VAL A 229 -11.32 -22.00 -34.54
N GLY A 230 -10.35 -21.24 -35.04
CA GLY A 230 -10.46 -20.52 -36.32
C GLY A 230 -10.82 -21.45 -37.50
N PRO A 231 -10.00 -22.47 -37.79
CA PRO A 231 -10.28 -23.43 -38.86
C PRO A 231 -11.63 -24.15 -38.71
N LEU A 232 -12.05 -24.49 -37.49
CA LEU A 232 -13.35 -25.12 -37.25
C LEU A 232 -14.52 -24.16 -37.49
N MET A 233 -14.35 -22.86 -37.21
CA MET A 233 -15.34 -21.83 -37.54
C MET A 233 -15.52 -21.69 -39.06
N ASP A 234 -14.41 -21.67 -39.81
CA ASP A 234 -14.41 -21.61 -41.27
C ASP A 234 -15.11 -22.85 -41.88
N GLU A 235 -14.86 -24.03 -41.30
CA GLU A 235 -15.52 -25.28 -41.69
C GLU A 235 -17.04 -25.23 -41.48
N VAL A 236 -17.50 -24.71 -40.34
CA VAL A 236 -18.93 -24.51 -40.04
C VAL A 236 -19.58 -23.52 -41.01
N ASP A 237 -18.89 -22.43 -41.35
CA ASP A 237 -19.41 -21.43 -42.29
C ASP A 237 -19.53 -21.98 -43.72
N ALA A 238 -18.52 -22.73 -44.17
CA ALA A 238 -18.58 -23.44 -45.43
C ALA A 238 -19.71 -24.50 -45.45
N ALA A 239 -19.95 -25.21 -44.35
CA ALA A 239 -21.05 -26.18 -44.23
C ALA A 239 -22.44 -25.51 -44.26
N LEU A 240 -22.59 -24.36 -43.59
CA LEU A 240 -23.83 -23.58 -43.60
C LEU A 240 -24.17 -23.07 -45.00
N GLU A 241 -23.20 -22.52 -45.72
CA GLU A 241 -23.45 -22.00 -47.07
C GLU A 241 -23.79 -23.11 -48.05
N ARG A 242 -23.10 -24.26 -47.97
CA ARG A 242 -23.45 -25.47 -48.75
C ARG A 242 -24.88 -25.94 -48.45
N SER A 243 -25.28 -26.00 -47.18
CA SER A 243 -26.64 -26.40 -46.80
C SER A 243 -27.71 -25.43 -47.31
N ARG A 244 -27.44 -24.12 -47.31
CA ARG A 244 -28.34 -23.11 -47.89
C ARG A 244 -28.47 -23.25 -49.40
N GLN A 245 -27.41 -23.63 -50.10
CA GLN A 245 -27.46 -23.90 -51.53
C GLN A 245 -28.34 -25.13 -51.83
N ILE A 246 -28.12 -26.25 -51.12
CA ILE A 246 -28.94 -27.46 -51.23
C ILE A 246 -30.43 -27.17 -51.01
N GLN A 247 -30.76 -26.29 -50.05
CA GLN A 247 -32.13 -25.86 -49.79
C GLN A 247 -32.71 -25.01 -50.93
N ARG A 248 -31.95 -24.04 -51.47
CA ARG A 248 -32.37 -23.19 -52.60
C ARG A 248 -32.63 -24.00 -53.86
N GLU A 249 -31.78 -24.98 -54.13
CA GLU A 249 -31.86 -25.87 -55.29
C GLU A 249 -32.81 -27.06 -55.06
N ARG A 250 -33.39 -27.20 -53.85
CA ARG A 250 -34.31 -28.27 -53.44
C ARG A 250 -33.76 -29.69 -53.65
N LEU A 251 -32.46 -29.85 -53.40
CA LEU A 251 -31.74 -31.12 -53.62
C LEU A 251 -31.85 -32.12 -52.46
N ALA A 252 -32.47 -31.73 -51.34
CA ALA A 252 -32.66 -32.59 -50.18
C ALA A 252 -33.96 -32.24 -49.43
N ASN A 253 -34.32 -33.08 -48.46
CA ASN A 253 -35.51 -32.87 -47.62
C ASN A 253 -35.42 -31.52 -46.86
N PRO A 254 -36.46 -30.66 -46.93
CA PRO A 254 -36.48 -29.37 -46.23
C PRO A 254 -36.28 -29.47 -44.72
N MET A 255 -36.80 -30.51 -44.06
CA MET A 255 -36.66 -30.68 -42.61
C MET A 255 -35.24 -31.08 -42.21
N ASP A 256 -34.58 -31.93 -42.99
CA ASP A 256 -33.22 -32.40 -42.72
C ASP A 256 -32.22 -31.25 -42.93
N THR A 257 -32.39 -30.47 -43.99
CA THR A 257 -31.56 -29.29 -44.27
C THR A 257 -31.70 -28.21 -43.20
N LEU A 258 -32.93 -27.88 -42.77
CA LEU A 258 -33.16 -26.91 -41.69
C LEU A 258 -32.62 -27.40 -40.34
N SER A 259 -32.77 -28.69 -40.04
CA SER A 259 -32.24 -29.28 -38.81
C SER A 259 -30.71 -29.26 -38.78
N TYR A 260 -30.06 -29.55 -39.91
CA TYR A 260 -28.61 -29.44 -40.08
C TYR A 260 -28.15 -27.99 -39.91
N GLN A 261 -28.81 -27.02 -40.56
CA GLN A 261 -28.50 -25.59 -40.41
C GLN A 261 -28.62 -25.13 -38.95
N ARG A 262 -29.67 -25.53 -38.23
CA ARG A 262 -29.83 -25.21 -36.80
C ARG A 262 -28.67 -25.77 -35.98
N GLY A 263 -28.30 -27.03 -36.19
CA GLY A 263 -27.17 -27.66 -35.50
C GLY A 263 -25.86 -26.92 -35.73
N LEU A 264 -25.56 -26.54 -36.98
CA LEU A 264 -24.39 -25.76 -37.32
C LEU A 264 -24.41 -24.34 -36.70
N LEU A 265 -25.58 -23.68 -36.66
CA LEU A 265 -25.73 -22.36 -36.02
C LEU A 265 -25.49 -22.44 -34.49
N ASP A 266 -25.94 -23.51 -33.84
CA ASP A 266 -25.67 -23.75 -32.41
C ASP A 266 -24.18 -23.97 -32.15
N ILE A 267 -23.49 -24.71 -33.02
CA ILE A 267 -22.03 -24.89 -32.97
C ILE A 267 -21.33 -23.55 -33.22
N LYS A 268 -21.72 -22.79 -34.25
CA LYS A 268 -21.15 -21.47 -34.56
C LYS A 268 -21.25 -20.52 -33.38
N ARG A 269 -22.43 -20.46 -32.73
CA ARG A 269 -22.62 -19.65 -31.52
C ARG A 269 -21.70 -20.09 -30.39
N SER A 270 -21.53 -21.39 -30.19
CA SER A 270 -20.66 -21.94 -29.14
C SER A 270 -19.18 -21.64 -29.42
N LEU A 271 -18.73 -21.79 -30.68
CA LEU A 271 -17.38 -21.43 -31.10
C LEU A 271 -17.10 -19.94 -30.93
N ALA A 272 -18.07 -19.07 -31.25
CA ALA A 272 -17.91 -17.63 -31.07
C ALA A 272 -17.77 -17.25 -29.59
N SER A 273 -18.58 -17.87 -28.72
CA SER A 273 -18.47 -17.68 -27.27
C SER A 273 -17.13 -18.18 -26.73
N LEU A 274 -16.65 -19.33 -27.22
CA LEU A 274 -15.34 -19.88 -26.85
C LEU A 274 -14.23 -18.92 -27.30
N GLN A 275 -14.25 -18.47 -28.55
CA GLN A 275 -13.27 -17.54 -29.10
C GLN A 275 -13.18 -16.23 -28.29
N GLU A 276 -14.32 -15.65 -27.89
CA GLU A 276 -14.35 -14.46 -27.03
C GLU A 276 -13.69 -14.72 -25.67
N GLU A 277 -13.96 -15.87 -25.04
CA GLU A 277 -13.35 -16.24 -23.77
C GLU A 277 -11.83 -16.41 -23.86
N LEU A 278 -11.35 -17.04 -24.94
CA LEU A 278 -9.94 -17.27 -25.21
C LEU A 278 -9.20 -15.95 -25.47
N ILE A 279 -9.69 -15.10 -26.38
CA ILE A 279 -9.10 -13.77 -26.63
C ILE A 279 -9.06 -12.95 -25.34
N GLY A 280 -10.12 -13.01 -24.53
CA GLY A 280 -10.16 -12.32 -23.24
C GLY A 280 -9.10 -12.80 -22.23
N ALA A 281 -8.63 -14.06 -22.31
CA ALA A 281 -7.64 -14.61 -21.39
C ALA A 281 -6.27 -13.91 -21.52
N GLU A 282 -5.75 -13.77 -22.75
CA GLU A 282 -4.50 -13.06 -23.02
C GLU A 282 -4.56 -11.60 -22.59
N LYS A 283 -5.66 -10.90 -22.89
CA LYS A 283 -5.84 -9.49 -22.52
C LYS A 283 -5.86 -9.29 -21.00
N ARG A 284 -6.42 -10.25 -20.26
CA ARG A 284 -6.40 -10.26 -18.79
C ARG A 284 -4.98 -10.45 -18.24
N LEU A 285 -4.19 -11.36 -18.82
CA LEU A 285 -2.79 -11.57 -18.44
C LEU A 285 -1.96 -10.30 -18.70
N ALA A 286 -2.08 -9.70 -19.89
CA ALA A 286 -1.41 -8.45 -20.25
C ALA A 286 -1.69 -7.35 -19.21
N ARG A 287 -2.97 -7.15 -18.86
CA ARG A 287 -3.38 -6.17 -17.85
C ARG A 287 -2.72 -6.40 -16.50
N LEU A 288 -2.71 -7.65 -16.01
CA LEU A 288 -2.12 -7.98 -14.71
C LEU A 288 -0.62 -7.74 -14.67
N MET A 289 0.08 -8.00 -15.77
CA MET A 289 1.51 -7.70 -15.94
C MET A 289 1.80 -6.20 -16.15
N GLY A 290 0.78 -5.35 -16.21
CA GLY A 290 0.93 -3.92 -16.47
C GLY A 290 1.25 -3.57 -17.92
N LEU A 291 0.98 -4.48 -18.86
CA LEU A 291 1.17 -4.28 -20.29
C LEU A 291 -0.11 -3.75 -20.96
N PRO A 292 0.01 -2.96 -22.05
CA PRO A 292 -1.13 -2.61 -22.89
C PRO A 292 -1.88 -3.84 -23.43
N PRO A 293 -3.22 -3.81 -23.58
CA PRO A 293 -3.99 -4.96 -24.07
C PRO A 293 -3.58 -5.44 -25.47
N SER A 294 -3.08 -4.55 -26.33
CA SER A 294 -2.63 -4.90 -27.68
C SER A 294 -1.24 -5.54 -27.73
N THR A 295 -0.59 -5.75 -26.59
CA THR A 295 0.75 -6.36 -26.56
C THR A 295 0.64 -7.84 -26.90
N GLU A 296 1.41 -8.29 -27.88
CA GLU A 296 1.60 -9.71 -28.18
C GLU A 296 2.48 -10.34 -27.10
N ILE A 297 2.07 -11.50 -26.59
CA ILE A 297 2.78 -12.22 -25.53
C ILE A 297 3.14 -13.59 -26.08
N PRO A 298 4.41 -13.87 -26.40
CA PRO A 298 4.81 -15.22 -26.78
C PRO A 298 4.61 -16.16 -25.59
N LEU A 299 3.77 -17.17 -25.79
CA LEU A 299 3.44 -18.18 -24.80
C LEU A 299 3.90 -19.56 -25.31
N PRO A 300 4.47 -20.40 -24.45
CA PRO A 300 4.93 -21.73 -24.84
C PRO A 300 3.76 -22.65 -25.20
N ASP A 301 3.99 -23.52 -26.18
CA ASP A 301 3.12 -24.66 -26.47
C ASP A 301 3.58 -25.85 -25.61
N TYR A 302 2.99 -26.00 -24.42
CA TYR A 302 3.27 -27.17 -23.57
C TYR A 302 2.49 -28.38 -24.09
N ASP A 303 3.21 -29.45 -24.43
CA ASP A 303 2.58 -30.77 -24.50
C ASP A 303 2.40 -31.35 -23.09
N THR A 304 1.36 -32.16 -22.95
CA THR A 304 0.63 -32.38 -21.71
C THR A 304 1.37 -33.28 -20.71
N ASP A 305 2.36 -34.04 -21.17
CA ASP A 305 2.86 -35.21 -20.48
C ASP A 305 3.94 -34.92 -19.41
N ASP A 306 4.48 -33.69 -19.37
CA ASP A 306 5.61 -33.33 -18.49
C ASP A 306 5.20 -32.73 -17.14
N ILE A 307 3.91 -32.64 -16.83
CA ILE A 307 3.45 -31.79 -15.72
C ILE A 307 2.72 -32.54 -14.62
N ALA A 308 3.50 -33.11 -13.69
CA ALA A 308 2.98 -33.79 -12.51
C ALA A 308 2.29 -32.83 -11.51
N ALA A 309 1.28 -33.35 -10.83
CA ALA A 309 0.68 -32.69 -9.67
C ALA A 309 1.75 -32.45 -8.58
N PRO A 310 1.80 -31.26 -7.95
CA PRO A 310 2.75 -31.01 -6.87
C PRO A 310 2.40 -31.87 -5.65
N SER A 311 3.41 -32.25 -4.86
CA SER A 311 3.20 -32.94 -3.57
C SER A 311 3.27 -31.94 -2.40
N LEU A 312 2.62 -32.27 -1.29
CA LEU A 312 2.61 -31.44 -0.07
C LEU A 312 3.03 -32.26 1.16
N PRO A 313 4.34 -32.49 1.35
CA PRO A 313 4.85 -33.21 2.51
C PRO A 313 4.97 -32.27 3.72
N MET A 314 3.84 -31.86 4.32
CA MET A 314 3.85 -31.02 5.52
C MET A 314 2.72 -31.37 6.49
N HIS A 315 3.00 -31.26 7.80
CA HIS A 315 2.04 -31.53 8.85
C HIS A 315 1.15 -30.32 9.17
N LEU A 316 -0.16 -30.55 9.31
CA LEU A 316 -1.18 -29.53 9.57
C LEU A 316 -0.90 -28.61 10.79
N PRO A 317 -0.49 -29.10 11.98
CA PRO A 317 -0.20 -28.23 13.12
C PRO A 317 0.93 -27.23 12.84
N THR A 318 1.95 -27.62 12.06
CA THR A 318 3.01 -26.71 11.60
C THR A 318 2.43 -25.60 10.73
N MET A 319 1.52 -25.94 9.81
CA MET A 319 0.84 -24.97 8.95
C MET A 319 -0.02 -23.99 9.75
N GLU A 320 -0.82 -24.48 10.70
CA GLU A 320 -1.68 -23.65 11.55
C GLU A 320 -0.88 -22.66 12.39
N ARG A 321 0.18 -23.14 13.06
CA ARG A 321 1.09 -22.29 13.83
C ARG A 321 1.72 -21.22 12.95
N THR A 322 2.20 -21.60 11.76
CA THR A 322 2.78 -20.65 10.80
C THR A 322 1.75 -19.61 10.36
N ALA A 323 0.52 -20.04 10.09
CA ALA A 323 -0.59 -19.15 9.71
C ALA A 323 -0.90 -18.11 10.79
N PHE A 324 -0.91 -18.48 12.07
CA PHE A 324 -1.11 -17.53 13.16
C PHE A 324 -0.03 -16.45 13.23
N LEU A 325 1.20 -16.80 12.86
CA LEU A 325 2.35 -15.91 13.00
C LEU A 325 2.60 -15.06 11.76
N LEU A 326 2.25 -15.52 10.56
CA LEU A 326 2.65 -14.83 9.34
C LEU A 326 1.50 -14.22 8.55
N ARG A 327 0.25 -14.52 8.89
CA ARG A 327 -0.89 -14.01 8.12
C ARG A 327 -1.11 -12.52 8.29
N PRO A 328 -1.15 -11.74 7.19
CA PRO A 328 -1.39 -10.30 7.25
C PRO A 328 -2.69 -9.93 7.97
N GLU A 329 -3.76 -10.72 7.83
CA GLU A 329 -5.04 -10.47 8.52
C GLU A 329 -4.93 -10.50 10.04
N ILE A 330 -4.10 -11.39 10.59
CA ILE A 330 -3.89 -11.48 12.04
C ILE A 330 -2.96 -10.36 12.50
N ARG A 331 -1.87 -10.11 11.76
CA ARG A 331 -0.92 -9.03 12.06
C ARG A 331 -1.59 -7.65 12.06
N THR A 332 -2.43 -7.37 11.07
CA THR A 332 -3.20 -6.13 11.02
C THR A 332 -4.13 -5.99 12.23
N ALA A 333 -4.85 -7.05 12.60
CA ALA A 333 -5.71 -7.04 13.79
C ALA A 333 -4.93 -6.88 15.11
N GLU A 334 -3.72 -7.44 15.21
CA GLU A 334 -2.81 -7.24 16.35
C GLU A 334 -2.37 -5.79 16.50
N TYR A 335 -1.98 -5.14 15.39
CA TYR A 335 -1.63 -3.72 15.38
C TYR A 335 -2.83 -2.83 15.70
N GLU A 336 -4.02 -3.14 15.19
CA GLU A 336 -5.25 -2.44 15.56
C GLU A 336 -5.53 -2.54 17.06
N GLN A 337 -5.36 -3.72 17.66
CA GLN A 337 -5.49 -3.88 19.11
C GLN A 337 -4.46 -3.06 19.89
N ARG A 338 -3.22 -2.95 19.38
CA ARG A 338 -2.16 -2.11 19.97
C ARG A 338 -2.53 -0.62 19.91
N ILE A 339 -3.11 -0.16 18.80
CA ILE A 339 -3.65 1.20 18.65
C ILE A 339 -4.76 1.46 19.67
N SER A 340 -5.72 0.54 19.83
CA SER A 340 -6.79 0.68 20.82
C SER A 340 -6.26 0.79 22.25
N ARG A 341 -5.23 0.00 22.62
CA ARG A 341 -4.58 0.13 23.94
C ARG A 341 -3.88 1.48 24.14
N LYS A 342 -3.25 2.01 23.09
CA LYS A 342 -2.65 3.36 23.11
C LYS A 342 -3.72 4.45 23.25
N GLU A 343 -4.92 4.24 22.72
CA GLU A 343 -6.03 5.19 22.89
C GLU A 343 -6.49 5.28 24.35
N VAL A 344 -6.51 4.17 25.10
CA VAL A 344 -6.76 4.19 26.55
C VAL A 344 -5.71 5.06 27.26
N ARG A 345 -4.44 4.91 26.89
CA ARG A 345 -3.35 5.74 27.45
C ARG A 345 -3.52 7.21 27.09
N ALA A 346 -3.92 7.53 25.86
CA ALA A 346 -4.20 8.90 25.44
C ALA A 346 -5.39 9.50 26.19
N ALA A 347 -6.47 8.73 26.40
CA ALA A 347 -7.62 9.15 27.20
C ALA A 347 -7.23 9.45 28.65
N PHE A 348 -6.38 8.62 29.25
CA PHE A 348 -5.84 8.86 30.58
C PHE A 348 -4.94 10.11 30.64
N LEU A 349 -4.05 10.31 29.67
CA LEU A 349 -3.18 11.50 29.61
C LEU A 349 -3.97 12.81 29.55
N LYS A 350 -5.08 12.86 28.79
CA LYS A 350 -5.96 14.04 28.70
C LYS A 350 -6.55 14.49 30.05
N MET A 351 -6.49 13.67 31.09
CA MET A 351 -6.99 14.00 32.43
C MET A 351 -5.99 14.81 33.27
N PHE A 352 -4.71 14.83 32.90
CA PHE A 352 -3.67 15.56 33.63
C PHE A 352 -3.68 17.06 33.33
N PRO A 353 -3.21 17.91 34.26
CA PRO A 353 -2.96 19.31 33.99
C PRO A 353 -1.88 19.48 32.91
N ASN A 354 -2.04 20.49 32.06
CA ASN A 354 -1.03 20.89 31.09
C ASN A 354 -0.06 21.90 31.72
N LEU A 355 1.23 21.57 31.77
CA LEU A 355 2.31 22.52 32.02
C LEU A 355 2.83 23.05 30.70
N SER A 356 2.66 24.35 30.49
CA SER A 356 3.18 25.08 29.32
C SER A 356 4.35 25.95 29.73
N LEU A 357 5.47 25.83 29.01
CA LEU A 357 6.62 26.70 29.11
C LEU A 357 6.64 27.62 27.88
N SER A 358 6.86 28.90 28.09
CA SER A 358 6.96 29.88 27.02
C SER A 358 8.18 30.77 27.18
N ALA A 359 8.78 31.14 26.06
CA ALA A 359 9.80 32.16 26.00
C ALA A 359 9.57 32.99 24.73
N GLY A 360 9.59 34.31 24.87
CA GLY A 360 9.29 35.21 23.77
C GLY A 360 10.31 36.34 23.68
N TYR A 361 10.55 36.82 22.46
CA TYR A 361 11.17 38.11 22.22
C TYR A 361 10.16 38.97 21.48
N GLU A 362 9.86 40.15 22.03
CA GLU A 362 8.76 40.99 21.58
C GLU A 362 9.28 42.41 21.27
N TYR A 363 8.69 43.02 20.26
CA TYR A 363 8.87 44.42 19.88
C TYR A 363 7.51 45.09 19.74
N ASP A 364 7.43 46.35 20.17
CA ASP A 364 6.26 47.20 20.12
C ASP A 364 6.64 48.62 19.72
N SER A 365 6.07 49.14 18.63
CA SER A 365 6.36 50.50 18.15
C SER A 365 5.82 51.62 19.06
N ASN A 366 5.09 51.30 20.13
CA ASN A 366 4.50 52.28 21.03
C ASN A 366 5.55 53.21 21.66
N ARG A 367 5.58 54.49 21.27
CA ARG A 367 6.54 55.48 21.77
C ARG A 367 6.44 55.78 23.27
N PHE A 368 5.32 55.43 23.91
CA PHE A 368 5.13 55.65 25.35
C PHE A 368 5.85 54.58 26.20
N LEU A 369 6.36 53.52 25.58
CA LEU A 369 7.22 52.56 26.26
C LEU A 369 8.62 53.14 26.44
N ARG A 370 9.21 52.89 27.62
CA ARG A 370 10.64 53.16 27.85
C ARG A 370 11.53 52.19 27.07
N PHE A 371 11.09 50.94 26.95
CA PHE A 371 11.76 49.87 26.22
C PHE A 371 10.75 49.27 25.24
N ASN A 372 11.02 49.46 23.95
CA ASN A 372 10.16 48.99 22.87
C ASN A 372 10.42 47.53 22.50
N GLU A 373 11.41 46.91 23.12
CA GLU A 373 11.75 45.50 22.97
C GLU A 373 11.95 44.86 24.33
N TRP A 374 11.51 43.61 24.49
CA TRP A 374 11.69 42.86 25.72
C TRP A 374 11.67 41.35 25.47
N GLY A 375 12.38 40.63 26.33
CA GLY A 375 12.26 39.18 26.45
C GLY A 375 11.25 38.81 27.53
N SER A 376 10.49 37.75 27.32
CA SER A 376 9.60 37.15 28.31
C SER A 376 9.93 35.67 28.48
N VAL A 377 9.82 35.18 29.72
CA VAL A 377 9.87 33.75 30.03
C VAL A 377 8.74 33.47 31.00
N GLY A 378 7.97 32.44 30.74
CA GLY A 378 6.78 32.09 31.51
C GLY A 378 6.61 30.58 31.65
N ALA A 379 5.93 30.21 32.73
CA ALA A 379 5.39 28.87 32.91
C ALA A 379 3.94 29.02 33.36
N ALA A 380 3.02 28.28 32.74
CA ALA A 380 1.62 28.28 33.10
C ALA A 380 1.10 26.84 33.21
N VAL A 381 0.30 26.58 34.24
CA VAL A 381 -0.39 25.31 34.44
C VAL A 381 -1.88 25.54 34.17
N SER A 382 -2.45 24.77 33.26
CA SER A 382 -3.89 24.81 32.94
C SER A 382 -4.50 23.43 33.12
N TRP A 383 -5.65 23.34 33.79
CA TRP A 383 -6.37 22.07 33.98
C TRP A 383 -7.85 22.24 33.69
N ASP A 384 -8.39 21.42 32.79
CA ASP A 384 -9.84 21.33 32.58
C ASP A 384 -10.45 20.42 33.66
N LEU A 385 -10.96 21.05 34.72
CA LEU A 385 -11.58 20.36 35.85
C LEU A 385 -12.88 19.63 35.48
N LEU A 386 -13.53 19.99 34.37
CA LEU A 386 -14.77 19.34 33.95
C LEU A 386 -14.51 17.98 33.28
N ASN A 387 -13.28 17.71 32.84
CA ASN A 387 -12.92 16.40 32.28
C ASN A 387 -13.09 15.25 33.27
N ILE A 388 -13.10 15.51 34.59
CA ILE A 388 -13.34 14.46 35.60
C ILE A 388 -14.72 13.81 35.45
N PHE A 389 -15.73 14.55 34.99
CA PHE A 389 -17.07 14.01 34.75
C PHE A 389 -17.14 13.12 33.50
N LYS A 390 -16.25 13.37 32.52
CA LYS A 390 -16.13 12.56 31.30
C LYS A 390 -15.14 11.42 31.45
N ALA A 391 -14.25 11.47 32.45
CA ALA A 391 -13.15 10.53 32.63
C ALA A 391 -13.61 9.07 32.64
N ASN A 392 -14.66 8.75 33.41
CA ASN A 392 -15.18 7.40 33.51
C ASN A 392 -15.82 6.92 32.20
N SER A 393 -16.57 7.79 31.50
CA SER A 393 -17.21 7.42 30.24
C SER A 393 -16.20 7.28 29.10
N GLU A 394 -15.18 8.14 29.04
CA GLU A 394 -14.10 8.06 28.06
C GLU A 394 -13.20 6.83 28.30
N SER A 395 -12.83 6.53 29.55
CA SER A 395 -12.04 5.33 29.89
C SER A 395 -12.80 4.06 29.50
N LYS A 396 -14.07 3.94 29.92
CA LYS A 396 -14.92 2.79 29.55
C LYS A 396 -15.08 2.65 28.04
N ALA A 397 -15.28 3.75 27.32
CA ALA A 397 -15.37 3.70 25.85
C ALA A 397 -14.07 3.22 25.20
N ALA A 398 -12.92 3.70 25.68
CA ALA A 398 -11.61 3.28 25.18
C ALA A 398 -11.31 1.81 25.51
N GLU A 399 -11.63 1.35 26.72
CA GLU A 399 -11.52 -0.05 27.15
C GLU A 399 -12.41 -0.98 26.32
N MET A 400 -13.66 -0.58 26.07
CA MET A 400 -14.54 -1.31 25.15
C MET A 400 -13.97 -1.38 23.73
N GLY A 401 -13.26 -0.33 23.28
CA GLY A 401 -12.52 -0.35 22.02
C GLY A 401 -11.38 -1.39 21.98
N VAL A 402 -10.74 -1.68 23.11
CA VAL A 402 -9.74 -2.75 23.24
C VAL A 402 -10.42 -4.13 23.15
N GLU A 403 -11.57 -4.30 23.79
CA GLU A 403 -12.34 -5.55 23.73
C GLU A 403 -12.81 -5.85 22.31
N VAL A 404 -13.38 -4.87 21.62
CA VAL A 404 -13.78 -5.01 20.21
C VAL A 404 -12.59 -5.39 19.33
N ALA A 405 -11.43 -4.76 19.53
CA ALA A 405 -10.23 -5.10 18.77
C ALA A 405 -9.71 -6.52 19.09
N ARG A 406 -9.85 -6.99 20.34
CA ARG A 406 -9.53 -8.38 20.72
C ARG A 406 -10.43 -9.37 19.99
N GLU A 407 -11.74 -9.13 19.99
CA GLU A 407 -12.71 -10.00 19.31
C GLU A 407 -12.50 -10.02 17.79
N LYS A 408 -12.18 -8.87 17.18
CA LYS A 408 -11.79 -8.82 15.75
C LYS A 408 -10.56 -9.67 15.46
N ARG A 409 -9.55 -9.65 16.33
CA ARG A 409 -8.34 -10.49 16.19
C ARG A 409 -8.69 -11.98 16.28
N LEU A 410 -9.52 -12.38 17.25
CA LEU A 410 -9.96 -13.78 17.38
C LEU A 410 -10.80 -14.24 16.18
N ALA A 411 -11.69 -13.38 15.66
CA ALA A 411 -12.44 -13.65 14.44
C ALA A 411 -11.50 -13.81 13.23
N ALA A 412 -10.46 -12.96 13.11
CA ALA A 412 -9.45 -13.09 12.07
C ALA A 412 -8.66 -14.41 12.18
N SER A 413 -8.29 -14.80 13.40
CA SER A 413 -7.67 -16.10 13.70
C SER A 413 -8.52 -17.29 13.22
N ILE A 414 -9.81 -17.32 13.56
CA ILE A 414 -10.74 -18.39 13.11
C ILE A 414 -10.88 -18.39 11.59
N ALA A 415 -11.00 -17.21 10.98
CA ALA A 415 -11.12 -17.09 9.53
C ALA A 415 -9.88 -17.61 8.81
N VAL A 416 -8.68 -17.32 9.33
CA VAL A 416 -7.40 -17.80 8.79
C VAL A 416 -7.30 -19.32 8.89
N LEU A 417 -7.62 -19.93 10.04
CA LEU A 417 -7.65 -21.38 10.18
C LEU A 417 -8.64 -22.03 9.21
N THR A 418 -9.83 -21.45 9.09
CA THR A 418 -10.85 -21.91 8.13
C THR A 418 -10.33 -21.85 6.70
N GLN A 419 -9.68 -20.75 6.31
CA GLN A 419 -9.08 -20.60 4.98
C GLN A 419 -7.97 -21.62 4.71
N LEU A 420 -7.18 -21.98 5.72
CA LEU A 420 -6.14 -23.00 5.58
C LEU A 420 -6.75 -24.39 5.33
N HIS A 421 -7.72 -24.79 6.14
CA HIS A 421 -8.41 -26.07 5.96
C HIS A 421 -9.13 -26.16 4.61
N LEU A 422 -9.81 -25.08 4.20
CA LEU A 422 -10.45 -25.01 2.89
C LEU A 422 -9.44 -25.09 1.75
N ALA A 423 -8.26 -24.47 1.89
CA ALA A 423 -7.21 -24.56 0.88
C ALA A 423 -6.67 -25.99 0.73
N LEU A 424 -6.51 -26.73 1.83
CA LEU A 424 -6.11 -28.15 1.80
C LEU A 424 -7.17 -29.03 1.12
N LEU A 425 -8.45 -28.82 1.46
CA LEU A 425 -9.56 -29.53 0.83
C LEU A 425 -9.69 -29.18 -0.67
N GLU A 426 -9.50 -27.92 -1.04
CA GLU A 426 -9.53 -27.47 -2.43
C GLU A 426 -8.37 -28.09 -3.23
N PHE A 427 -7.19 -28.20 -2.62
CA PHE A 427 -6.04 -28.87 -3.24
C PHE A 427 -6.32 -30.35 -3.53
N GLU A 428 -6.82 -31.10 -2.54
CA GLU A 428 -7.20 -32.50 -2.74
C GLU A 428 -8.32 -32.66 -3.79
N SER A 429 -9.35 -31.81 -3.73
CA SER A 429 -10.45 -31.81 -4.70
C SER A 429 -9.97 -31.47 -6.11
N SER A 430 -9.02 -30.54 -6.26
CA SER A 430 -8.48 -30.12 -7.55
C SER A 430 -7.67 -31.22 -8.22
N GLY A 431 -6.94 -32.04 -7.45
CA GLY A 431 -6.28 -33.24 -7.96
C GLY A 431 -7.25 -34.23 -8.60
N ARG A 432 -8.32 -34.58 -7.88
CA ARG A 432 -9.37 -35.46 -8.42
C ARG A 432 -10.06 -34.90 -9.68
N LYS A 433 -10.24 -33.58 -9.75
CA LYS A 433 -10.81 -32.90 -10.93
C LYS A 433 -9.88 -32.96 -12.13
N LEU A 434 -8.57 -32.80 -11.92
CA LEU A 434 -7.58 -32.93 -12.98
C LEU A 434 -7.59 -34.34 -13.56
N GLU A 435 -7.51 -35.37 -12.71
CA GLU A 435 -7.57 -36.78 -13.12
C GLU A 435 -8.84 -37.11 -13.93
N THR A 436 -9.99 -36.58 -13.48
CA THR A 436 -11.26 -36.73 -14.20
C THR A 436 -11.23 -36.01 -15.55
N ALA A 437 -10.66 -34.81 -15.62
CA ALA A 437 -10.60 -34.01 -16.84
C ALA A 437 -9.65 -34.60 -17.88
N GLU A 438 -8.54 -35.20 -17.44
CA GLU A 438 -7.62 -35.97 -18.28
C GLU A 438 -8.33 -37.18 -18.89
N THR A 439 -8.97 -38.01 -18.05
CA THR A 439 -9.74 -39.16 -18.52
C THR A 439 -10.86 -38.76 -19.50
N TYR A 440 -11.54 -37.64 -19.22
CA TYR A 440 -12.59 -37.12 -20.09
C TYR A 440 -12.05 -36.64 -21.45
N LEU A 441 -10.89 -35.97 -21.45
CA LEU A 441 -10.21 -35.53 -22.66
C LEU A 441 -9.81 -36.72 -23.53
N ASP A 442 -9.25 -37.77 -22.93
CA ASP A 442 -8.84 -38.98 -23.66
C ASP A 442 -10.02 -39.65 -24.35
N VAL A 443 -11.14 -39.81 -23.63
CA VAL A 443 -12.37 -40.36 -24.20
C VAL A 443 -12.92 -39.45 -25.30
N SER A 444 -12.94 -38.13 -25.08
CA SER A 444 -13.46 -37.17 -26.08
C SER A 444 -12.61 -37.14 -27.34
N ARG A 445 -11.28 -37.27 -27.23
CA ARG A 445 -10.36 -37.40 -28.37
C ARG A 445 -10.62 -38.70 -29.12
N GLY A 446 -10.74 -39.82 -28.40
CA GLY A 446 -11.06 -41.12 -29.00
C GLY A 446 -12.39 -41.13 -29.77
N ILE A 447 -13.44 -40.50 -29.22
CA ILE A 447 -14.74 -40.35 -29.92
C ILE A 447 -14.59 -39.48 -31.16
N SER A 448 -13.94 -38.32 -31.05
CA SER A 448 -13.70 -37.43 -32.20
C SER A 448 -12.95 -38.15 -33.32
N ASP A 449 -11.92 -38.92 -32.98
CA ASP A 449 -11.12 -39.68 -33.95
C ASP A 449 -11.94 -40.80 -34.61
N LEU A 450 -12.77 -41.52 -33.85
CA LEU A 450 -13.63 -42.57 -34.40
C LEU A 450 -14.69 -41.99 -35.34
N VAL A 451 -15.38 -40.94 -34.91
CA VAL A 451 -16.43 -40.27 -35.71
C VAL A 451 -15.83 -39.66 -36.99
N GLN A 452 -14.61 -39.13 -36.92
CA GLN A 452 -13.90 -38.64 -38.10
C GLN A 452 -13.49 -39.77 -39.06
N ARG A 453 -13.18 -40.98 -38.56
CA ARG A 453 -12.87 -42.14 -39.42
C ARG A 453 -14.13 -42.78 -40.02
N GLU A 454 -15.24 -42.75 -39.31
CA GLU A 454 -16.53 -43.29 -39.75
C GLU A 454 -17.28 -42.37 -40.72
N GLU A 455 -16.64 -41.28 -41.19
CA GLU A 455 -17.29 -40.17 -41.87
C GLU A 455 -18.28 -40.62 -42.95
N GLN A 456 -19.57 -40.48 -42.64
CA GLN A 456 -20.66 -40.77 -43.56
C GLN A 456 -20.80 -39.59 -44.53
N SER A 457 -20.95 -39.88 -45.82
CA SER A 457 -21.10 -38.85 -46.87
C SER A 457 -22.41 -38.03 -46.80
N ASN A 458 -23.18 -38.13 -45.72
CA ASN A 458 -24.44 -37.42 -45.50
C ASN A 458 -24.29 -36.25 -44.50
N SER A 459 -25.23 -35.31 -44.52
CA SER A 459 -25.18 -34.10 -43.67
C SER A 459 -25.23 -34.40 -42.16
N SER A 460 -25.81 -35.52 -41.75
CA SER A 460 -25.87 -35.92 -40.33
C SER A 460 -24.50 -36.35 -39.82
N GLY A 461 -23.73 -37.10 -40.62
CA GLY A 461 -22.37 -37.51 -40.30
C GLY A 461 -21.43 -36.30 -40.17
N GLN A 462 -21.47 -35.38 -41.14
CA GLN A 462 -20.68 -34.14 -41.08
C GLN A 462 -21.00 -33.29 -39.84
N LEU A 463 -22.29 -33.14 -39.49
CA LEU A 463 -22.68 -32.43 -38.27
C LEU A 463 -22.06 -33.08 -37.03
N GLN A 464 -22.06 -34.41 -36.98
CA GLN A 464 -21.54 -35.16 -35.85
C GLN A 464 -20.02 -35.00 -35.72
N VAL A 465 -19.26 -35.05 -36.83
CA VAL A 465 -17.81 -34.80 -36.85
C VAL A 465 -17.50 -33.42 -36.27
N ILE A 466 -18.14 -32.36 -36.78
CA ILE A 466 -17.91 -30.99 -36.32
C ILE A 466 -18.26 -30.84 -34.82
N LYS A 467 -19.38 -31.44 -34.40
CA LYS A 467 -19.82 -31.41 -33.00
C LYS A 467 -18.81 -32.09 -32.07
N GLU A 468 -18.32 -33.27 -32.43
CA GLU A 468 -17.37 -34.00 -31.57
C GLU A 468 -15.98 -33.35 -31.57
N ARG A 469 -15.56 -32.69 -32.65
CA ARG A 469 -14.37 -31.81 -32.65
C ARG A 469 -14.52 -30.64 -31.67
N LEU A 470 -15.68 -29.95 -31.67
CA LEU A 470 -15.95 -28.90 -30.68
C LEU A 470 -15.90 -29.46 -29.26
N ASN A 471 -16.53 -30.62 -29.01
CA ASN A 471 -16.51 -31.24 -27.68
C ASN A 471 -15.08 -31.57 -27.22
N ALA A 472 -14.22 -32.07 -28.12
CA ALA A 472 -12.81 -32.32 -27.83
C ALA A 472 -12.03 -31.04 -27.50
N LEU A 473 -12.30 -29.93 -28.20
CA LEU A 473 -11.70 -28.63 -27.87
C LEU A 473 -12.13 -28.12 -26.49
N VAL A 474 -13.42 -28.27 -26.15
CA VAL A 474 -13.93 -27.90 -24.82
C VAL A 474 -13.35 -28.81 -23.74
N ALA A 475 -13.16 -30.11 -24.02
CA ALA A 475 -12.51 -31.04 -23.11
C ALA A 475 -11.05 -30.64 -22.85
N GLU A 476 -10.32 -30.22 -23.88
CA GLU A 476 -8.94 -29.77 -23.78
C GLU A 476 -8.84 -28.52 -22.90
N LEU A 477 -9.69 -27.51 -23.15
CA LEU A 477 -9.79 -26.32 -22.29
C LEU A 477 -10.09 -26.69 -20.83
N ARG A 478 -11.03 -27.60 -20.58
CA ARG A 478 -11.41 -28.01 -19.22
C ARG A 478 -10.25 -28.68 -18.48
N ARG A 479 -9.47 -29.51 -19.16
CA ARG A 479 -8.27 -30.15 -18.60
C ARG A 479 -7.21 -29.11 -18.26
N ASP A 480 -6.94 -28.16 -19.16
CA ASP A 480 -6.00 -27.06 -18.89
C ASP A 480 -6.45 -26.19 -17.71
N LEU A 481 -7.75 -25.91 -17.60
CA LEU A 481 -8.33 -25.19 -16.46
C LEU A 481 -8.23 -25.98 -15.16
N ALA A 482 -8.44 -27.29 -15.18
CA ALA A 482 -8.26 -28.16 -14.01
C ALA A 482 -6.80 -28.18 -13.54
N TYR A 483 -5.86 -28.21 -14.48
CA TYR A 483 -4.43 -28.10 -14.20
C TYR A 483 -4.08 -26.74 -13.57
N ALA A 484 -4.62 -25.64 -14.11
CA ALA A 484 -4.46 -24.32 -13.52
C ALA A 484 -5.03 -24.26 -12.08
N GLN A 485 -6.15 -24.94 -11.83
CA GLN A 485 -6.80 -24.99 -10.52
C GLN A 485 -5.93 -25.70 -9.47
N ILE A 486 -5.30 -26.83 -9.78
CA ILE A 486 -4.42 -27.50 -8.81
C ILE A 486 -3.17 -26.66 -8.50
N GLN A 487 -2.58 -25.99 -9.50
CA GLN A 487 -1.45 -25.08 -9.30
C GLN A 487 -1.82 -23.88 -8.41
N ASN A 488 -3.05 -23.38 -8.55
CA ASN A 488 -3.58 -22.32 -7.70
C ASN A 488 -3.91 -22.80 -6.29
N ALA A 489 -4.51 -23.99 -6.14
CA ALA A 489 -4.84 -24.56 -4.85
C ALA A 489 -3.56 -24.85 -4.04
N PHE A 490 -2.51 -25.35 -4.69
CA PHE A 490 -1.19 -25.51 -4.10
C PHE A 490 -0.62 -24.17 -3.61
N ALA A 491 -0.64 -23.13 -4.45
CA ALA A 491 -0.22 -21.78 -4.06
C ALA A 491 -1.04 -21.23 -2.88
N ARG A 492 -2.34 -21.52 -2.87
CA ARG A 492 -3.28 -21.04 -1.87
C ARG A 492 -2.93 -21.58 -0.49
N ILE A 493 -2.36 -22.78 -0.37
CA ILE A 493 -1.91 -23.33 0.92
C ILE A 493 -0.82 -22.44 1.53
N PHE A 494 0.25 -22.11 0.79
CA PHE A 494 1.33 -21.26 1.30
C PHE A 494 0.87 -19.83 1.60
N LYS A 495 0.02 -19.27 0.73
CA LYS A 495 -0.68 -18.02 1.01
C LYS A 495 -1.51 -18.14 2.29
N SER A 496 -2.16 -19.28 2.49
CA SER A 496 -2.97 -19.58 3.68
C SER A 496 -2.16 -19.70 4.97
N MET A 497 -0.86 -19.95 4.85
CA MET A 497 0.10 -19.91 5.95
C MET A 497 0.74 -18.53 6.14
N GLY A 498 0.52 -17.58 5.22
CA GLY A 498 1.14 -16.25 5.27
C GLY A 498 2.57 -16.20 4.73
N LEU A 499 3.04 -17.29 4.10
CA LEU A 499 4.35 -17.33 3.46
C LEU A 499 4.36 -16.42 2.23
N ASP A 500 5.47 -15.72 2.04
CA ASP A 500 5.68 -14.87 0.89
C ASP A 500 6.68 -15.52 -0.07
N PRO A 501 6.28 -15.95 -1.27
CA PRO A 501 7.21 -16.50 -2.25
C PRO A 501 8.06 -15.43 -2.95
N TYR A 502 7.80 -14.14 -2.71
CA TYR A 502 8.30 -13.05 -3.54
C TYR A 502 9.35 -12.22 -2.79
N PRO A 503 10.66 -12.44 -3.01
CA PRO A 503 11.69 -11.69 -2.32
C PRO A 503 11.67 -10.20 -2.68
N ALA A 504 11.86 -9.33 -1.69
CA ALA A 504 11.75 -7.87 -1.83
C ALA A 504 12.90 -7.22 -2.65
N GLU A 505 14.00 -7.94 -2.89
CA GLU A 505 15.28 -7.33 -3.29
C GLU A 505 15.54 -7.30 -4.81
N ALA A 506 14.79 -8.06 -5.61
CA ALA A 506 15.06 -8.19 -7.03
C ALA A 506 14.47 -7.03 -7.85
N LYS A 507 15.35 -6.22 -8.45
CA LYS A 507 14.98 -5.02 -9.23
C LYS A 507 14.58 -5.30 -10.69
N THR A 508 14.84 -6.51 -11.19
CA THR A 508 14.58 -6.90 -12.59
C THR A 508 13.63 -8.10 -12.65
N PRO A 509 12.73 -8.20 -13.64
CA PRO A 509 11.81 -9.33 -13.76
C PRO A 509 12.51 -10.70 -13.80
N ALA A 510 13.63 -10.84 -14.51
CA ALA A 510 14.35 -12.10 -14.65
C ALA A 510 14.88 -12.64 -13.31
N ARG A 511 15.64 -11.83 -12.55
CA ARG A 511 16.13 -12.22 -11.22
C ARG A 511 15.01 -12.51 -10.22
N LEU A 512 13.93 -11.73 -10.27
CA LEU A 512 12.78 -11.96 -9.40
C LEU A 512 12.10 -13.28 -9.78
N ALA A 513 11.97 -13.59 -11.07
CA ALA A 513 11.41 -14.86 -11.54
C ALA A 513 12.25 -16.06 -11.08
N GLU A 514 13.57 -15.99 -11.21
CA GLU A 514 14.51 -17.03 -10.75
C GLU A 514 14.36 -17.29 -9.24
N ALA A 515 14.34 -16.23 -8.43
CA ALA A 515 14.18 -16.38 -6.99
C ALA A 515 12.79 -16.92 -6.58
N ILE A 516 11.75 -16.62 -7.36
CA ILE A 516 10.40 -17.21 -7.19
C ILE A 516 10.44 -18.71 -7.52
N GLU A 517 11.09 -19.10 -8.62
CA GLU A 517 11.23 -20.50 -9.05
C GLU A 517 11.97 -21.32 -8.01
N GLU A 518 13.13 -20.84 -7.54
CA GLU A 518 13.93 -21.51 -6.51
C GLU A 518 13.12 -21.73 -5.23
N ARG A 519 12.41 -20.70 -4.76
CA ARG A 519 11.60 -20.79 -3.54
C ARG A 519 10.41 -21.73 -3.71
N GLN A 520 9.76 -21.71 -4.88
CA GLN A 520 8.65 -22.61 -5.17
C GLN A 520 9.12 -24.08 -5.25
N LEU A 521 10.29 -24.33 -5.83
CA LEU A 521 10.89 -25.67 -5.88
C LEU A 521 11.22 -26.20 -4.48
N GLN A 522 11.78 -25.35 -3.61
CA GLN A 522 12.02 -25.68 -2.21
C GLN A 522 10.73 -26.09 -1.52
N TRP A 523 9.66 -25.29 -1.66
CA TRP A 523 8.38 -25.60 -1.04
C TRP A 523 7.73 -26.88 -1.56
N GLN A 524 7.84 -27.18 -2.86
CA GLN A 524 7.38 -28.45 -3.45
C GLN A 524 8.11 -29.66 -2.87
N GLN A 525 9.36 -29.50 -2.48
CA GLN A 525 10.15 -30.55 -1.84
C GLN A 525 9.88 -30.66 -0.33
N GLY A 526 8.94 -29.89 0.22
CA GLY A 526 8.68 -29.82 1.67
C GLY A 526 9.65 -28.94 2.44
N HIS A 527 10.57 -28.29 1.74
CA HIS A 527 11.59 -27.45 2.35
C HIS A 527 11.00 -26.06 2.63
N ILE A 528 10.25 -25.97 3.73
CA ILE A 528 9.75 -24.68 4.23
C ILE A 528 10.64 -24.22 5.37
N ALA A 529 11.33 -23.12 5.10
CA ALA A 529 12.00 -22.35 6.11
C ALA A 529 11.43 -20.94 6.05
N ALA A 530 10.83 -20.48 7.13
CA ALA A 530 10.26 -19.16 7.22
C ALA A 530 10.94 -18.35 8.31
N VAL A 531 11.22 -17.09 8.02
CA VAL A 531 11.46 -16.10 9.05
C VAL A 531 10.10 -15.72 9.61
N VAL A 532 9.84 -16.12 10.85
CA VAL A 532 8.55 -15.99 11.54
C VAL A 532 8.45 -14.68 12.31
N LEU A 533 9.58 -14.25 12.89
CA LEU A 533 9.71 -12.97 13.56
C LEU A 533 11.00 -12.34 13.04
N PRO A 534 10.96 -11.51 11.98
CA PRO A 534 12.15 -10.84 11.47
C PRO A 534 12.93 -10.16 12.60
N ILE A 535 14.24 -10.33 12.59
CA ILE A 535 15.15 -9.81 13.60
C ILE A 535 15.09 -8.29 13.65
N ASP A 536 14.86 -7.61 12.52
CA ASP A 536 14.61 -6.16 12.46
C ASP A 536 13.36 -5.74 13.26
N ASP A 537 12.31 -6.59 13.27
CA ASP A 537 11.09 -6.34 14.05
C ASP A 537 11.30 -6.60 15.56
N GLN A 538 12.43 -7.19 15.95
CA GLN A 538 12.81 -7.46 17.34
C GLN A 538 13.66 -6.33 17.95
N ASN A 539 13.77 -5.18 17.26
CA ASN A 539 14.59 -4.05 17.65
C ASN A 539 16.06 -4.47 17.96
N PRO A 540 16.80 -4.91 16.93
CA PRO A 540 18.11 -5.52 17.10
C PRO A 540 19.14 -4.50 17.53
N ARG A 541 19.37 -4.43 18.84
CA ARG A 541 20.29 -3.47 19.47
C ARG A 541 21.15 -4.15 20.51
N LEU A 542 22.45 -3.88 20.44
CA LEU A 542 23.38 -4.29 21.48
C LEU A 542 23.13 -3.47 22.76
N VAL A 543 22.86 -4.16 23.87
CA VAL A 543 22.68 -3.57 25.18
C VAL A 543 23.85 -4.00 26.07
N ALA A 544 24.59 -3.02 26.61
CA ALA A 544 25.70 -3.25 27.52
C ALA A 544 25.19 -3.73 28.89
N ASP A 545 25.87 -4.74 29.45
CA ASP A 545 25.71 -5.14 30.85
C ASP A 545 26.54 -4.26 31.81
N ASP A 546 26.42 -4.52 33.11
CA ASP A 546 27.13 -3.80 34.16
C ASP A 546 28.67 -3.92 34.06
N GLN A 547 29.18 -4.84 33.24
CA GLN A 547 30.60 -5.10 32.99
C GLN A 547 31.08 -4.53 31.64
N GLY A 548 30.20 -3.86 30.90
CA GLY A 548 30.50 -3.22 29.61
C GLY A 548 30.37 -4.14 28.39
N ALA A 549 30.07 -5.42 28.57
CA ALA A 549 29.87 -6.35 27.47
C ALA A 549 28.46 -6.15 26.88
N ALA A 550 28.38 -5.92 25.56
CA ALA A 550 27.12 -5.64 24.90
C ALA A 550 26.59 -6.86 24.17
N SER A 551 25.30 -7.16 24.33
CA SER A 551 24.68 -8.31 23.68
C SER A 551 23.30 -8.03 23.10
N PHE A 552 22.95 -8.81 22.09
CA PHE A 552 21.62 -8.86 21.50
C PHE A 552 21.26 -10.31 21.22
N ARG A 553 20.08 -10.75 21.67
CA ARG A 553 19.59 -12.12 21.46
C ARG A 553 18.30 -12.08 20.66
N PHE A 554 18.27 -12.78 19.54
CA PHE A 554 17.02 -12.95 18.80
C PHE A 554 16.18 -14.11 19.36
N ALA A 555 14.86 -14.04 19.14
CA ALA A 555 13.87 -14.93 19.71
C ALA A 555 13.97 -16.37 19.16
N GLU A 556 13.50 -17.34 19.93
CA GLU A 556 13.50 -18.76 19.52
C GLU A 556 12.64 -19.05 18.31
N ASP A 557 11.53 -18.34 18.22
CA ASP A 557 10.56 -18.41 17.14
C ASP A 557 10.89 -17.43 16.00
N THR A 558 12.13 -16.92 15.91
CA THR A 558 12.59 -16.12 14.77
C THR A 558 12.48 -16.91 13.48
N PHE A 559 12.81 -18.20 13.51
CA PHE A 559 12.77 -19.08 12.35
C PHE A 559 11.84 -20.27 12.62
N SER A 560 10.94 -20.56 11.68
CA SER A 560 10.21 -21.83 11.62
C SER A 560 10.85 -22.68 10.53
N VAL A 561 11.65 -23.63 10.99
CA VAL A 561 12.27 -24.68 10.18
C VAL A 561 11.91 -25.99 10.88
N GLU A 562 11.41 -26.98 10.14
CA GLU A 562 11.10 -28.28 10.75
C GLU A 562 12.39 -28.99 11.18
N GLY A 563 12.40 -29.54 12.40
CA GLY A 563 13.51 -30.33 12.95
C GLY A 563 14.53 -29.54 13.77
N THR A 564 15.75 -30.10 13.93
CA THR A 564 16.85 -29.46 14.67
C THR A 564 17.55 -28.43 13.79
N VAL A 565 17.74 -27.20 14.30
CA VAL A 565 18.19 -26.06 13.51
C VAL A 565 19.57 -25.60 13.97
N GLN A 566 20.50 -25.49 13.04
CA GLN A 566 21.81 -24.88 13.21
C GLN A 566 21.77 -23.42 12.73
N TYR A 567 22.25 -22.50 13.56
CA TYR A 567 22.32 -21.08 13.21
C TYR A 567 23.72 -20.69 12.75
N THR A 568 23.80 -19.86 11.71
CA THR A 568 25.04 -19.22 11.26
C THR A 568 24.78 -17.73 11.03
N ALA A 569 25.79 -16.89 11.24
CA ALA A 569 25.68 -15.45 11.04
C ALA A 569 26.89 -14.93 10.25
N GLN A 570 26.64 -13.95 9.38
CA GLN A 570 27.64 -13.30 8.54
C GLN A 570 27.19 -11.87 8.21
N LEU A 571 28.06 -11.07 7.59
CA LEU A 571 27.66 -9.78 7.03
C LEU A 571 26.67 -9.98 5.88
N ALA A 572 25.79 -9.00 5.65
CA ALA A 572 24.76 -9.08 4.61
C ALA A 572 25.34 -9.24 3.19
N ASN A 573 26.59 -8.83 2.95
CA ASN A 573 27.31 -8.98 1.69
C ASN A 573 27.98 -10.37 1.52
N GLY A 574 27.91 -11.25 2.53
CA GLY A 574 28.51 -12.58 2.53
C GLY A 574 29.89 -12.69 3.19
N ASP A 575 30.46 -11.58 3.66
CA ASP A 575 31.75 -11.59 4.36
C ASP A 575 31.61 -12.07 5.82
N ALA A 576 32.73 -12.49 6.42
CA ALA A 576 32.77 -12.88 7.83
C ALA A 576 32.41 -11.72 8.77
N LEU A 577 31.91 -12.04 9.98
CA LEU A 577 31.63 -11.02 10.99
C LEU A 577 32.91 -10.22 11.34
N PRO A 578 32.80 -8.91 11.63
CA PRO A 578 33.94 -8.13 12.11
C PRO A 578 34.53 -8.70 13.40
N GLU A 579 35.83 -8.53 13.64
CA GLU A 579 36.53 -9.10 14.82
C GLU A 579 35.92 -8.69 16.17
N TRP A 580 35.27 -7.53 16.24
CA TRP A 580 34.62 -7.04 17.47
C TRP A 580 33.25 -7.68 17.74
N LEU A 581 32.67 -8.42 16.78
CA LEU A 581 31.33 -9.00 16.88
C LEU A 581 31.38 -10.52 16.74
N SER A 582 30.93 -11.22 17.78
CA SER A 582 30.81 -12.67 17.80
C SER A 582 29.34 -13.11 17.81
N PHE A 583 29.06 -14.30 17.27
CA PHE A 583 27.73 -14.90 17.27
C PHE A 583 27.78 -16.29 17.92
N ASP A 584 26.98 -16.48 18.96
CA ASP A 584 26.74 -17.76 19.61
C ASP A 584 25.48 -18.40 19.02
N PRO A 585 25.62 -19.50 18.24
CA PRO A 585 24.49 -20.14 17.56
C PRO A 585 23.58 -20.91 18.53
N ASP A 586 24.10 -21.43 19.64
CA ASP A 586 23.32 -22.21 20.61
C ASP A 586 22.40 -21.29 21.42
N THR A 587 22.90 -20.10 21.78
CA THR A 587 22.11 -19.11 22.53
C THR A 587 21.47 -18.04 21.64
N ARG A 588 21.68 -18.07 20.31
CA ARG A 588 21.18 -17.07 19.34
C ARG A 588 21.59 -15.64 19.67
N THR A 589 22.80 -15.48 20.20
CA THR A 589 23.24 -14.21 20.82
C THR A 589 24.42 -13.62 20.07
N PHE A 590 24.27 -12.37 19.63
CA PHE A 590 25.37 -11.52 19.21
C PHE A 590 26.02 -10.88 20.42
N ARG A 591 27.35 -10.88 20.49
CA ARG A 591 28.13 -10.26 21.57
C ARG A 591 29.24 -9.38 21.01
N ALA A 592 29.43 -8.23 21.64
CA ALA A 592 30.55 -7.33 21.38
C ALA A 592 31.24 -6.97 22.70
N GLU A 593 32.56 -7.07 22.73
CA GLU A 593 33.37 -6.68 23.89
C GLU A 593 33.54 -5.16 24.02
N ASP A 594 33.55 -4.44 22.89
CA ASP A 594 33.51 -2.97 22.83
C ASP A 594 32.55 -2.51 21.73
N SER A 595 31.38 -2.02 22.12
CA SER A 595 30.36 -1.49 21.19
C SER A 595 30.21 0.03 21.26
N SER A 596 31.12 0.72 21.96
CA SER A 596 30.95 2.15 22.30
C SER A 596 31.05 3.08 21.10
N ASN A 597 31.78 2.68 20.04
CA ASN A 597 32.02 3.45 18.81
C ASN A 597 31.71 2.69 17.51
N ALA A 598 31.06 1.53 17.59
CA ALA A 598 30.74 0.76 16.39
C ALA A 598 29.60 1.45 15.60
N GLU A 599 29.67 1.47 14.27
CA GLU A 599 28.55 1.87 13.40
C GLU A 599 27.54 0.71 13.28
N PRO A 600 26.26 1.00 13.00
CA PRO A 600 25.26 -0.04 12.75
C PRO A 600 25.70 -0.97 11.62
N VAL A 601 25.55 -2.28 11.82
CA VAL A 601 26.02 -3.30 10.87
C VAL A 601 24.85 -4.06 10.27
N SER A 602 24.84 -4.19 8.93
CA SER A 602 23.89 -5.05 8.23
C SER A 602 24.36 -6.51 8.26
N LEU A 603 23.57 -7.36 8.89
CA LEU A 603 23.87 -8.77 9.16
C LEU A 603 22.86 -9.67 8.48
N MET A 604 23.26 -10.93 8.29
CA MET A 604 22.41 -12.01 7.83
C MET A 604 22.56 -13.20 8.76
N VAL A 605 21.44 -13.68 9.32
CA VAL A 605 21.39 -14.95 10.06
C VAL A 605 20.76 -16.00 9.18
N ARG A 606 21.36 -17.18 9.12
CA ARG A 606 20.84 -18.36 8.45
C ARG A 606 20.52 -19.43 9.49
N ALA A 607 19.26 -19.84 9.52
CA ALA A 607 18.76 -20.98 10.28
C ALA A 607 18.66 -22.18 9.33
N GLN A 608 19.41 -23.25 9.57
CA GLN A 608 19.50 -24.40 8.66
C GLN A 608 19.24 -25.72 9.39
N HIS A 609 18.38 -26.56 8.82
CA HIS A 609 18.20 -27.96 9.23
C HIS A 609 19.27 -28.86 8.60
N ASP A 610 19.53 -30.01 9.24
CA ASP A 610 20.53 -31.00 8.79
C ASP A 610 20.24 -31.56 7.38
N SER A 611 18.99 -31.52 6.91
CA SER A 611 18.62 -31.89 5.54
C SER A 611 18.98 -30.84 4.48
N GLY A 612 19.55 -29.70 4.87
CA GLY A 612 19.95 -28.61 3.98
C GLY A 612 18.93 -27.47 3.83
N VAL A 613 17.74 -27.60 4.44
CA VAL A 613 16.68 -26.58 4.43
C VAL A 613 17.11 -25.38 5.26
N PHE A 614 16.95 -24.16 4.77
CA PHE A 614 17.35 -22.99 5.55
C PHE A 614 16.49 -21.75 5.30
N ALA A 615 16.31 -20.93 6.34
CA ALA A 615 15.77 -19.59 6.25
C ALA A 615 16.90 -18.60 6.51
N ARG A 616 16.86 -17.46 5.81
CA ARG A 616 17.78 -16.36 6.05
C ARG A 616 16.99 -15.12 6.38
N ASP A 617 17.48 -14.37 7.35
CA ASP A 617 16.96 -13.07 7.68
C ASP A 617 18.07 -12.03 7.64
N PHE A 618 17.74 -10.86 7.12
CA PHE A 618 18.65 -9.72 7.01
C PHE A 618 18.16 -8.62 7.95
N PHE A 619 19.07 -8.06 8.74
CA PHE A 619 18.72 -7.05 9.72
C PHE A 619 19.88 -6.08 9.97
N THR A 620 19.57 -4.91 10.52
CA THR A 620 20.59 -3.92 10.88
C THR A 620 20.77 -3.88 12.39
N LEU A 621 21.86 -4.45 12.89
CA LEU A 621 22.20 -4.42 14.30
C LEU A 621 22.65 -3.01 14.70
N GLN A 622 21.88 -2.38 15.58
CA GLN A 622 22.19 -1.07 16.14
C GLN A 622 23.24 -1.21 17.25
N THR A 623 24.28 -0.39 17.16
CA THR A 623 25.42 -0.31 18.08
C THR A 623 25.35 1.01 18.85
N GLY A 624 25.50 0.97 20.18
CA GLY A 624 25.63 2.16 21.02
C GLY A 624 24.35 2.74 21.65
N ALA A 625 24.57 3.65 22.61
CA ALA A 625 23.54 4.37 23.34
C ALA A 625 23.04 5.60 22.55
N SER A 626 22.07 5.43 21.65
CA SER A 626 21.22 6.54 21.21
C SER A 626 20.53 7.13 22.44
N ILE A 627 20.87 8.40 22.72
CA ILE A 627 20.41 9.26 23.83
C ILE A 627 18.89 9.43 23.81
#